data_AF-A0A366L312-F1
#
_entry.id   AF-A0A366L312-F1
#
_cell.length_a   1.000
_cell.length_b   1.000
_cell.length_c   1.000
_cell.angle_alpha   90.00
_cell.angle_beta   90.00
_cell.angle_gamma   90.00
#
_symmetry.space_group_name_H-M   'P 1'
#
loop_
_entity.id
_entity.type
_entity.pdbx_description
1 polymer ?
#
loop_
_entity_poly.entity_id
_entity_poly.type
_entity_poly.pdbx_seq_one_letter_code
_entity_poly.pdbx_strand_id
1 'polypeptide(L)'
;MKRRLINLGILLFILLFGACKKEEKSSVSLQPQVFRYAEKNTVVVGGQSIQTGPLKDYEQGSDVVYQLTVSSELPLTKFTVTTNTDVFSLLSHVIRTEPENAIDEAGNFRADIKKVVVYYAYRIDDSIIPLTTVNPVFTFQNESNYAGQSYDNFQVIKKGSTNGKLLKVANLSWLKQDLNGIGNQESFDIISNGRPDNNVRYQNKRGTFYSLDLRADVGILTDALINADKFDFAGYFPRAASTDPKSAMLAANYYLVSPADTTVLGYSYIGSRQAGLALLGTSGTGTITVAGITKTVTYATNTTVTATNFVNANRAEFAAKGLVLTSTTNNLLWVASVKGAYSDPATFTNLTGTLMANPYWGAGEGALTFRKVLDLRQGIRQMWQAAKSLPGKSLKTTYFRRLDNVTGKNKITATDFDLLTHDNEFDVFLQGIKEEQNTVAGPMSWDQVYGFVTSDGKRGLIRTLPKSVLINGVLVALKAPNDGTSDLNLYCVIKYQQQ
;
A
#
# COMPACT_ATOMS: atom_id res chain seq x y z
N MET A 1 51.71 44.30 61.43
CA MET A 1 50.78 44.19 60.28
C MET A 1 51.55 44.62 59.02
N LYS A 2 52.33 43.83 58.26
CA LYS A 2 52.28 42.42 57.83
C LYS A 2 50.94 42.07 57.16
N ARG A 3 50.96 41.99 55.82
CA ARG A 3 49.90 41.65 54.83
C ARG A 3 49.23 42.81 54.05
N ARG A 4 50.00 43.66 53.34
CA ARG A 4 49.55 44.31 52.07
C ARG A 4 50.68 44.57 51.06
N LEU A 5 51.82 43.87 51.19
CA LEU A 5 52.98 43.98 50.29
C LEU A 5 53.15 42.78 49.34
N ILE A 6 52.23 41.81 49.35
CA ILE A 6 52.31 40.58 48.53
C ILE A 6 51.54 40.71 47.20
N ASN A 7 50.65 41.71 47.05
CA ASN A 7 49.84 41.85 45.84
C ASN A 7 50.45 42.72 44.73
N LEU A 8 51.61 43.34 44.95
CA LEU A 8 52.29 44.13 43.89
C LEU A 8 53.39 43.34 43.17
N GLY A 9 54.01 42.36 43.84
CA GLY A 9 55.02 41.48 43.24
C GLY A 9 54.44 40.43 42.29
N ILE A 10 53.23 39.94 42.55
CA ILE A 10 52.54 38.98 41.68
C ILE A 10 51.96 39.67 40.43
N LEU A 11 51.60 40.96 40.54
CA LEU A 11 51.12 41.73 39.38
C LEU A 11 52.26 42.08 38.42
N LEU A 12 53.50 42.24 38.90
CA LEU A 12 54.66 42.53 38.05
C LEU A 12 55.28 41.27 37.41
N PHE A 13 55.05 40.08 37.97
CA PHE A 13 55.53 38.82 37.38
C PHE A 13 54.62 38.27 36.27
N ILE A 14 53.34 38.69 36.22
CA ILE A 14 52.41 38.32 35.14
C ILE A 14 52.63 39.21 33.89
N LEU A 15 53.29 40.36 34.01
CA LEU A 15 53.60 41.27 32.90
C LEU A 15 54.89 40.93 32.13
N LEU A 16 55.67 39.92 32.56
CA LEU A 16 56.91 39.46 31.88
C LEU A 16 56.76 38.14 31.10
N PHE A 17 55.55 37.57 31.03
CA PHE A 17 55.22 36.47 30.11
C PHE A 17 54.37 36.91 28.90
N GLY A 18 54.33 38.22 28.63
CA GLY A 18 53.81 38.75 27.38
C GLY A 18 54.86 38.68 26.27
N ALA A 19 54.49 38.05 25.16
CA ALA A 19 55.19 37.99 23.87
C ALA A 19 56.21 36.87 23.66
N CYS A 20 55.77 35.62 23.85
CA CYS A 20 55.96 34.65 22.77
C CYS A 20 54.60 34.48 22.09
N LYS A 21 54.27 35.40 21.17
CA LYS A 21 53.30 35.06 20.13
C LYS A 21 53.94 33.94 19.34
N LYS A 22 53.58 32.70 19.65
CA LYS A 22 53.58 31.67 18.63
C LYS A 22 52.70 32.28 17.55
N GLU A 23 53.29 32.71 16.44
CA GLU A 23 52.53 32.86 15.22
C GLU A 23 51.83 31.51 15.07
N GLU A 24 50.55 31.46 15.42
CA GLU A 24 49.64 30.61 14.68
C GLU A 24 49.86 31.08 13.25
N LYS A 25 50.77 30.41 12.54
CA LYS A 25 50.59 30.15 11.14
C LYS A 25 49.18 29.57 11.09
N SER A 26 48.20 30.44 10.85
CA SER A 26 46.96 30.02 10.24
C SER A 26 47.43 29.11 9.12
N SER A 27 47.05 27.83 9.20
CA SER A 27 47.33 26.88 8.13
C SER A 27 46.62 27.44 6.92
N VAL A 28 47.32 28.27 6.14
CA VAL A 28 46.81 28.93 4.96
C VAL A 28 46.41 27.78 4.04
N SER A 29 45.10 27.61 3.86
CA SER A 29 44.58 26.57 3.00
C SER A 29 45.04 26.88 1.58
N LEU A 30 46.01 26.11 1.09
CA LEU A 30 46.48 26.19 -0.30
C LEU A 30 45.41 25.75 -1.30
N GLN A 31 44.37 25.04 -0.84
CA GLN A 31 43.23 24.66 -1.65
C GLN A 31 42.23 25.81 -1.78
N PRO A 32 41.68 26.05 -2.98
CA PRO A 32 40.52 26.94 -3.15
C PRO A 32 39.37 26.56 -2.21
N GLN A 33 38.80 27.55 -1.54
CA GLN A 33 37.58 27.40 -0.75
C GLN A 33 36.37 27.66 -1.65
N VAL A 34 35.44 26.71 -1.69
CA VAL A 34 34.27 26.75 -2.57
C VAL A 34 33.02 26.74 -1.70
N PHE A 35 32.25 27.84 -1.76
CA PHE A 35 30.94 27.95 -1.11
C PHE A 35 29.86 27.87 -2.19
N ARG A 36 28.96 26.90 -2.05
CA ARG A 36 27.85 26.70 -2.98
C ARG A 36 26.55 27.17 -2.37
N TYR A 37 25.77 27.88 -3.18
CA TYR A 37 24.39 28.22 -2.92
C TYR A 37 23.52 27.60 -4.01
N ALA A 38 22.55 26.79 -3.58
CA ALA A 38 21.56 26.12 -4.43
C ALA A 38 20.19 26.25 -3.76
N GLU A 39 19.68 27.48 -3.67
CA GLU A 39 18.31 27.74 -3.23
C GLU A 39 17.38 27.88 -4.43
N LYS A 40 16.08 27.61 -4.29
CA LYS A 40 15.06 27.79 -5.36
C LYS A 40 14.69 29.27 -5.59
N ASN A 41 15.63 30.19 -5.35
CA ASN A 41 15.41 31.63 -5.36
C ASN A 41 15.95 32.28 -6.63
N THR A 42 15.34 33.39 -7.02
CA THR A 42 15.82 34.19 -8.15
C THR A 42 16.87 35.19 -7.67
N VAL A 43 18.02 35.25 -8.36
CA VAL A 43 19.09 36.20 -8.09
C VAL A 43 19.18 37.18 -9.26
N VAL A 44 19.22 38.48 -8.96
CA VAL A 44 19.43 39.52 -9.97
C VAL A 44 20.93 39.82 -10.05
N VAL A 45 21.51 39.60 -11.22
CA VAL A 45 22.95 39.74 -11.47
C VAL A 45 23.14 40.64 -12.69
N GLY A 46 23.76 41.81 -12.51
CA GLY A 46 23.97 42.79 -13.59
C GLY A 46 22.72 43.12 -14.42
N GLY A 47 21.55 43.22 -13.78
CA GLY A 47 20.28 43.55 -14.43
C GLY A 47 19.53 42.37 -15.05
N GLN A 48 20.12 41.18 -15.11
CA GLN A 48 19.43 39.95 -15.52
C GLN A 48 18.96 39.15 -14.32
N SER A 49 17.72 38.67 -14.38
CA SER A 49 17.12 37.83 -13.35
C SER A 49 17.43 36.37 -13.68
N ILE A 50 18.23 35.71 -12.84
CA ILE A 50 18.65 34.32 -13.00
C ILE A 50 17.96 33.50 -11.91
N GLN A 51 17.16 32.52 -12.28
CA GLN A 51 16.59 31.59 -11.31
C GLN A 51 17.70 30.63 -10.87
N THR A 52 18.10 30.70 -9.60
CA THR A 52 18.99 29.71 -8.99
C THR A 52 18.13 28.56 -8.47
N GLY A 53 18.60 27.32 -8.61
CA GLY A 53 17.80 26.12 -8.35
C GLY A 53 16.77 25.78 -9.44
N PRO A 54 16.22 24.56 -9.42
CA PRO A 54 15.33 24.10 -10.47
C PRO A 54 13.96 24.79 -10.39
N LEU A 55 13.35 25.07 -11.55
CA LEU A 55 11.96 25.56 -11.71
C LEU A 55 10.90 24.61 -11.08
N LYS A 56 11.29 23.35 -10.90
CA LYS A 56 10.48 22.19 -10.56
C LYS A 56 11.30 21.30 -9.62
N ASP A 57 10.77 20.20 -9.12
CA ASP A 57 11.67 19.14 -8.63
C ASP A 57 12.56 18.66 -9.80
N TYR A 58 13.70 17.99 -9.52
CA TYR A 58 14.80 17.73 -10.45
C TYR A 58 14.44 16.81 -11.64
N GLU A 59 13.63 17.34 -12.54
CA GLU A 59 13.04 16.66 -13.68
C GLU A 59 14.09 16.39 -14.75
N GLN A 60 14.03 15.23 -15.39
CA GLN A 60 14.76 14.97 -16.65
C GLN A 60 14.58 16.13 -17.62
N GLY A 61 15.69 16.64 -18.17
CA GLY A 61 15.65 17.76 -19.10
C GLY A 61 15.32 19.10 -18.46
N SER A 62 15.50 19.25 -17.15
CA SER A 62 15.51 20.55 -16.47
C SER A 62 16.93 21.00 -16.14
N ASP A 63 17.09 22.29 -15.88
CA ASP A 63 18.37 22.87 -15.50
C ASP A 63 18.39 23.10 -13.98
N VAL A 64 19.50 22.73 -13.36
CA VAL A 64 19.83 23.10 -11.98
C VAL A 64 20.88 24.19 -12.03
N VAL A 65 20.49 25.39 -11.59
CA VAL A 65 21.40 26.53 -11.59
C VAL A 65 22.06 26.68 -10.23
N TYR A 66 23.39 26.69 -10.24
CA TYR A 66 24.25 26.82 -9.07
C TYR A 66 24.91 28.19 -9.01
N GLN A 67 25.04 28.76 -7.82
CA GLN A 67 25.94 29.87 -7.54
C GLN A 67 27.12 29.36 -6.70
N LEU A 68 28.33 29.48 -7.23
CA LEU A 68 29.57 29.01 -6.62
C LEU A 68 30.46 30.21 -6.32
N THR A 69 30.63 30.55 -5.04
CA THR A 69 31.57 31.58 -4.60
C THR A 69 32.89 30.91 -4.22
N VAL A 70 33.96 31.29 -4.90
CA VAL A 70 35.28 30.68 -4.74
C VAL A 70 36.31 31.71 -4.32
N SER A 71 37.16 31.34 -3.37
CA SER A 71 38.34 32.12 -2.98
C SER A 71 39.57 31.23 -2.87
N SER A 72 40.69 31.68 -3.42
CA SER A 72 41.99 31.02 -3.32
C SER A 72 43.10 32.05 -3.07
N GLU A 73 44.16 31.63 -2.40
CA GLU A 73 45.36 32.45 -2.17
C GLU A 73 46.21 32.58 -3.44
N LEU A 74 46.16 31.55 -4.29
CA LEU A 74 46.84 31.49 -5.58
C LEU A 74 45.83 31.71 -6.72
N PRO A 75 46.27 32.28 -7.85
CA PRO A 75 45.45 32.38 -9.06
C PRO A 75 44.79 31.05 -9.43
N LEU A 76 43.48 31.11 -9.70
CA LEU A 76 42.71 30.00 -10.24
C LEU A 76 43.11 29.76 -11.70
N THR A 77 43.22 28.49 -12.09
CA THR A 77 43.64 28.08 -13.44
C THR A 77 42.59 27.28 -14.17
N LYS A 78 41.80 26.47 -13.45
CA LYS A 78 40.81 25.60 -14.08
C LYS A 78 39.55 25.39 -13.25
N PHE A 79 38.41 25.41 -13.91
CA PHE A 79 37.10 25.00 -13.41
C PHE A 79 36.64 23.78 -14.19
N THR A 80 36.23 22.74 -13.49
CA THR A 80 35.68 21.51 -14.09
C THR A 80 34.46 21.05 -13.33
N VAL A 81 33.52 20.44 -14.04
CA VAL A 81 32.34 19.81 -13.45
C VAL A 81 32.30 18.35 -13.89
N THR A 82 32.13 17.46 -12.94
CA THR A 82 32.00 16.01 -13.19
C THR A 82 30.77 15.48 -12.49
N THR A 83 30.24 14.35 -12.94
CA THR A 83 29.11 13.67 -12.30
C THR A 83 29.44 12.20 -12.06
N ASN A 84 28.79 11.60 -11.07
CA ASN A 84 28.83 10.15 -10.84
C ASN A 84 27.96 9.36 -11.86
N THR A 85 27.15 10.04 -12.66
CA THR A 85 26.42 9.42 -13.77
C THR A 85 27.30 9.44 -15.02
N ASP A 86 27.36 8.31 -15.74
CA ASP A 86 28.07 8.19 -17.02
C ASP A 86 27.50 9.11 -18.11
N VAL A 87 26.31 9.66 -17.87
CA VAL A 87 25.65 10.64 -18.71
C VAL A 87 25.86 12.03 -18.11
N PHE A 88 26.85 12.75 -18.63
CA PHE A 88 27.02 14.18 -18.39
C PHE A 88 26.38 14.95 -19.54
N SER A 89 25.42 15.82 -19.25
CA SER A 89 24.79 16.59 -20.31
C SER A 89 25.75 17.63 -20.88
N LEU A 90 26.04 17.52 -22.17
CA LEU A 90 26.85 18.48 -22.94
C LEU A 90 26.22 19.88 -23.01
N LEU A 91 24.95 20.01 -22.61
CA LEU A 91 24.25 21.30 -22.53
C LEU A 91 24.52 22.04 -21.20
N SER A 92 25.22 21.39 -20.26
CA SER A 92 25.64 22.06 -19.02
C SER A 92 26.73 23.08 -19.32
N HIS A 93 26.61 24.29 -18.77
CA HIS A 93 27.51 25.39 -19.11
C HIS A 93 27.59 26.46 -18.01
N VAL A 94 28.65 27.27 -18.08
CA VAL A 94 28.76 28.50 -17.29
C VAL A 94 27.82 29.54 -17.89
N ILE A 95 26.85 29.97 -17.10
CA ILE A 95 25.90 31.03 -17.48
C ILE A 95 26.61 32.38 -17.44
N ARG A 96 27.34 32.63 -16.33
CA ARG A 96 28.00 33.89 -16.04
C ARG A 96 29.06 33.74 -14.95
N THR A 97 30.03 34.64 -14.92
CA THR A 97 30.97 34.80 -13.81
C THR A 97 31.01 36.23 -13.27
N GLU A 98 31.51 36.40 -12.06
CA GLU A 98 31.92 37.68 -11.48
C GLU A 98 33.36 37.55 -10.93
N PRO A 99 34.36 38.27 -11.48
CA PRO A 99 34.26 39.23 -12.59
C PRO A 99 33.80 38.57 -13.91
N GLU A 100 33.25 39.39 -14.81
CA GLU A 100 32.65 38.90 -16.07
C GLU A 100 33.71 38.24 -16.97
N ASN A 101 33.31 37.18 -17.68
CA ASN A 101 34.17 36.40 -18.58
C ASN A 101 35.46 35.87 -17.91
N ALA A 102 35.39 35.53 -16.63
CA ALA A 102 36.51 34.98 -15.87
C ALA A 102 36.98 33.62 -16.40
N ILE A 103 36.08 32.84 -17.00
CA ILE A 103 36.28 31.45 -17.41
C ILE A 103 35.96 31.32 -18.91
N ASP A 104 36.78 30.57 -19.66
CA ASP A 104 36.52 30.22 -21.06
C ASP A 104 35.65 28.96 -21.23
N GLU A 105 35.30 28.62 -22.47
CA GLU A 105 34.46 27.43 -22.77
C GLU A 105 35.12 26.10 -22.38
N ALA A 106 36.45 26.06 -22.27
CA ALA A 106 37.22 24.89 -21.84
C ALA A 106 37.42 24.85 -20.31
N GLY A 107 36.83 25.80 -19.58
CA GLY A 107 36.91 25.91 -18.13
C GLY A 107 38.20 26.55 -17.62
N ASN A 108 39.04 27.14 -18.48
CA ASN A 108 40.28 27.80 -18.04
C ASN A 108 40.00 29.25 -17.62
N PHE A 109 40.72 29.72 -16.61
CA PHE A 109 40.63 31.11 -16.16
C PHE A 109 41.44 32.03 -17.06
N ARG A 110 40.86 33.19 -17.44
CA ARG A 110 41.46 34.11 -18.43
C ARG A 110 42.43 35.14 -17.84
N ALA A 111 42.50 35.24 -16.51
CA ALA A 111 43.33 36.19 -15.78
C ALA A 111 43.71 35.64 -14.40
N ASP A 112 44.61 36.35 -13.70
CA ASP A 112 45.05 36.03 -12.33
C ASP A 112 43.93 36.31 -11.30
N ILE A 113 42.91 35.44 -11.31
CA ILE A 113 41.71 35.58 -10.52
C ILE A 113 41.85 34.74 -9.26
N LYS A 114 41.75 35.41 -8.10
CA LYS A 114 41.80 34.76 -6.77
C LYS A 114 40.42 34.62 -6.12
N LYS A 115 39.43 35.38 -6.59
CA LYS A 115 38.04 35.34 -6.12
C LYS A 115 37.11 35.40 -7.33
N VAL A 116 36.16 34.47 -7.40
CA VAL A 116 35.17 34.41 -8.48
C VAL A 116 33.83 33.95 -7.94
N VAL A 117 32.75 34.48 -8.49
CA VAL A 117 31.42 33.88 -8.39
C VAL A 117 31.09 33.25 -9.74
N VAL A 118 30.70 31.98 -9.77
CA VAL A 118 30.31 31.26 -10.98
C VAL A 118 28.85 30.87 -10.90
N TYR A 119 28.06 31.29 -11.89
CA TYR A 119 26.70 30.82 -12.11
C TYR A 119 26.74 29.70 -13.15
N TYR A 120 26.43 28.48 -12.75
CA TYR A 120 26.53 27.30 -13.60
C TYR A 120 25.18 26.61 -13.77
N ALA A 121 24.78 26.37 -15.01
CA ALA A 121 23.60 25.57 -15.33
C ALA A 121 24.03 24.11 -15.54
N TYR A 122 23.60 23.23 -14.63
CA TYR A 122 23.71 21.79 -14.82
C TYR A 122 22.43 21.27 -15.50
N ARG A 123 22.55 20.80 -16.74
CA ARG A 123 21.43 20.19 -17.46
C ARG A 123 21.29 18.72 -17.03
N ILE A 124 20.12 18.34 -16.52
CA ILE A 124 19.80 16.94 -16.28
C ILE A 124 19.50 16.28 -17.63
N ASP A 125 20.29 15.29 -18.01
CA ASP A 125 20.08 14.58 -19.28
C ASP A 125 18.78 13.78 -19.27
N ASP A 126 18.03 13.80 -20.39
CA ASP A 126 16.75 13.07 -20.53
C ASP A 126 16.93 11.54 -20.42
N SER A 127 18.15 11.03 -20.62
CA SER A 127 18.47 9.60 -20.52
C SER A 127 18.83 9.12 -19.10
N ILE A 128 19.05 10.02 -18.13
CA ILE A 128 19.27 9.63 -16.73
C ILE A 128 17.99 8.95 -16.21
N ILE A 129 18.10 7.70 -15.77
CA ILE A 129 16.96 6.92 -15.26
C ILE A 129 16.35 7.65 -14.05
N PRO A 130 15.01 7.83 -13.95
CA PRO A 130 14.40 8.46 -12.78
C PRO A 130 14.77 7.74 -11.46
N LEU A 131 14.70 8.47 -10.35
CA LEU A 131 15.18 8.12 -9.01
C LEU A 131 16.69 7.89 -8.89
N THR A 132 17.45 8.01 -9.98
CA THR A 132 18.92 8.02 -9.91
C THR A 132 19.38 9.23 -9.12
N THR A 133 20.26 8.98 -8.15
CA THR A 133 20.99 10.01 -7.43
C THR A 133 22.12 10.53 -8.30
N VAL A 134 22.02 11.81 -8.66
CA VAL A 134 23.05 12.56 -9.38
C VAL A 134 23.87 13.35 -8.38
N ASN A 135 25.20 13.26 -8.50
CA ASN A 135 26.17 13.96 -7.69
C ASN A 135 27.10 14.78 -8.59
N PRO A 136 26.75 16.05 -8.89
CA PRO A 136 27.65 16.94 -9.59
C PRO A 136 28.74 17.45 -8.63
N VAL A 137 29.98 17.37 -9.08
CA VAL A 137 31.17 17.82 -8.37
C VAL A 137 31.81 18.97 -9.14
N PHE A 138 31.88 20.12 -8.49
CA PHE A 138 32.49 21.35 -8.98
C PHE A 138 33.92 21.42 -8.45
N THR A 139 34.90 21.41 -9.34
CA THR A 139 36.33 21.44 -8.98
C THR A 139 36.97 22.71 -9.50
N PHE A 140 37.65 23.43 -8.61
CA PHE A 140 38.45 24.61 -8.91
C PHE A 140 39.91 24.31 -8.59
N GLN A 141 40.78 24.53 -9.56
CA GLN A 141 42.22 24.31 -9.45
C GLN A 141 42.95 25.64 -9.49
N ASN A 142 44.04 25.76 -8.73
CA ASN A 142 44.94 26.92 -8.80
C ASN A 142 46.26 26.60 -9.52
N GLU A 143 47.13 27.60 -9.66
CA GLU A 143 48.41 27.49 -10.39
C GLU A 143 49.38 26.45 -9.80
N SER A 144 49.23 26.10 -8.52
CA SER A 144 50.00 25.04 -7.87
C SER A 144 49.32 23.66 -7.95
N ASN A 145 48.28 23.53 -8.78
CA ASN A 145 47.49 22.32 -8.97
C ASN A 145 46.73 21.84 -7.72
N TYR A 146 46.55 22.69 -6.71
CA TYR A 146 45.66 22.37 -5.59
C TYR A 146 44.21 22.54 -6.03
N ALA A 147 43.40 21.53 -5.74
CA ALA A 147 41.99 21.49 -6.07
C ALA A 147 41.11 21.74 -4.84
N GLY A 148 40.13 22.62 -4.99
CA GLY A 148 39.02 22.82 -4.06
C GLY A 148 37.74 22.31 -4.69
N GLN A 149 36.90 21.63 -3.92
CA GLN A 149 35.71 20.97 -4.43
C GLN A 149 34.44 21.35 -3.67
N SER A 150 33.32 21.36 -4.38
CA SER A 150 31.98 21.36 -3.81
C SER A 150 31.13 20.33 -4.55
N TYR A 151 30.24 19.64 -3.86
CA TYR A 151 29.48 18.52 -4.42
C TYR A 151 28.02 18.62 -4.00
N ASP A 152 27.09 18.42 -4.93
CA ASP A 152 25.66 18.35 -4.63
C ASP A 152 25.11 16.94 -4.71
N ASN A 153 23.89 16.73 -4.23
CA ASN A 153 23.21 15.45 -4.40
C ASN A 153 21.71 15.68 -4.53
N PHE A 154 21.13 15.20 -5.63
CA PHE A 154 19.69 15.17 -5.81
C PHE A 154 19.24 13.91 -6.56
N GLN A 155 17.97 13.53 -6.38
CA GLN A 155 17.33 12.47 -7.14
C GLN A 155 16.60 13.05 -8.34
N VAL A 156 16.85 12.45 -9.51
CA VAL A 156 16.15 12.81 -10.75
C VAL A 156 14.73 12.26 -10.72
N ILE A 157 13.77 12.99 -11.27
CA ILE A 157 12.40 12.50 -11.47
C ILE A 157 12.02 12.54 -12.94
N LYS A 158 11.00 11.77 -13.30
CA LYS A 158 10.57 11.60 -14.69
C LYS A 158 10.04 12.92 -15.27
N LYS A 159 10.31 13.13 -16.56
CA LYS A 159 9.76 14.26 -17.31
C LYS A 159 8.22 14.31 -17.26
N GLY A 160 7.68 15.48 -16.97
CA GLY A 160 6.27 15.78 -16.79
C GLY A 160 5.75 15.60 -15.36
N SER A 161 6.50 14.98 -14.44
CA SER A 161 5.96 14.56 -13.14
C SER A 161 5.64 15.72 -12.18
N THR A 162 6.29 16.88 -12.28
CA THR A 162 6.18 17.92 -11.24
C THR A 162 4.92 18.79 -11.30
N ASN A 163 4.04 18.56 -12.27
CA ASN A 163 2.80 19.31 -12.38
C ASN A 163 1.68 18.73 -11.50
N GLY A 164 1.92 17.56 -10.88
CA GLY A 164 1.00 16.88 -9.98
C GLY A 164 1.34 17.05 -8.49
N LYS A 165 0.48 16.51 -7.62
CA LYS A 165 0.81 16.32 -6.20
C LYS A 165 1.68 15.06 -6.03
N LEU A 166 2.56 15.06 -5.03
CA LEU A 166 3.33 13.87 -4.66
C LEU A 166 2.40 12.69 -4.29
N LEU A 167 2.80 11.50 -4.70
CA LEU A 167 2.06 10.28 -4.41
C LEU A 167 2.21 9.86 -2.94
N LYS A 168 1.08 9.46 -2.34
CA LYS A 168 1.12 8.72 -1.07
C LYS A 168 1.48 7.26 -1.36
N VAL A 169 2.30 6.69 -0.48
CA VAL A 169 2.71 5.29 -0.56
C VAL A 169 2.20 4.55 0.68
N ALA A 170 1.36 3.54 0.47
CA ALA A 170 1.03 2.55 1.48
C ALA A 170 1.82 1.28 1.19
N ASN A 171 2.83 0.99 2.01
CA ASN A 171 3.65 -0.21 1.89
C ASN A 171 3.06 -1.31 2.78
N LEU A 172 2.33 -2.24 2.17
CA LEU A 172 1.75 -3.40 2.83
C LEU A 172 2.72 -4.58 2.79
N SER A 173 3.90 -4.37 3.39
CA SER A 173 4.97 -5.35 3.41
C SER A 173 4.72 -6.47 4.43
N TRP A 174 5.10 -7.69 4.06
CA TRP A 174 5.20 -8.84 4.95
C TRP A 174 6.03 -8.59 6.22
N LEU A 175 7.00 -7.67 6.18
CA LEU A 175 7.90 -7.35 7.30
C LEU A 175 7.25 -6.80 8.55
N LYS A 176 6.08 -6.19 8.41
CA LYS A 176 5.27 -5.72 9.54
C LYS A 176 4.11 -6.68 9.73
N GLN A 177 4.45 -7.94 10.03
CA GLN A 177 3.53 -9.07 10.20
C GLN A 177 2.37 -8.77 11.15
N ASP A 178 2.51 -7.78 12.02
CA ASP A 178 1.50 -7.43 13.00
C ASP A 178 0.45 -6.44 12.48
N LEU A 179 0.69 -5.64 11.42
CA LEU A 179 -0.27 -4.59 10.98
C LEU A 179 -0.57 -4.40 9.49
N ASN A 180 0.19 -4.95 8.52
CA ASN A 180 0.08 -4.45 7.13
C ASN A 180 -0.16 -5.54 6.07
N GLY A 181 -1.40 -5.68 5.58
CA GLY A 181 -1.81 -6.54 4.46
C GLY A 181 -3.33 -6.47 4.25
N ILE A 182 -3.83 -6.72 3.03
CA ILE A 182 -5.28 -6.80 2.80
C ILE A 182 -5.73 -8.23 3.07
N GLY A 183 -6.52 -8.44 4.14
CA GLY A 183 -7.02 -9.76 4.54
C GLY A 183 -8.10 -10.33 3.63
N ASN A 184 -8.43 -11.62 3.76
CA ASN A 184 -9.39 -12.31 2.89
C ASN A 184 -10.74 -12.63 3.58
N GLN A 185 -11.55 -13.45 2.92
CA GLN A 185 -12.85 -13.92 3.43
C GLN A 185 -12.76 -14.71 4.75
N GLU A 186 -11.66 -15.42 5.02
CA GLU A 186 -11.49 -16.23 6.25
C GLU A 186 -11.23 -15.38 7.48
N SER A 187 -10.87 -14.12 7.29
CA SER A 187 -10.70 -13.18 8.37
C SER A 187 -12.00 -12.54 8.85
N PHE A 188 -13.12 -12.80 8.19
CA PHE A 188 -14.45 -12.42 8.70
C PHE A 188 -14.85 -13.20 9.97
N ASP A 189 -14.05 -14.18 10.43
CA ASP A 189 -14.17 -14.80 11.76
C ASP A 189 -14.26 -13.77 12.91
N ILE A 190 -13.76 -12.54 12.69
CA ILE A 190 -13.74 -11.44 13.68
C ILE A 190 -15.05 -10.61 13.63
N ILE A 191 -15.82 -10.69 12.55
CA ILE A 191 -17.00 -9.85 12.26
C ILE A 191 -18.29 -10.44 12.87
N SER A 192 -18.24 -11.65 13.45
CA SER A 192 -19.44 -12.38 13.87
C SER A 192 -19.92 -12.15 15.31
N ASN A 193 -19.23 -11.33 16.12
CA ASN A 193 -19.40 -11.31 17.59
C ASN A 193 -19.21 -12.69 18.28
N GLY A 194 -18.73 -13.70 17.55
CA GLY A 194 -18.31 -14.95 18.16
C GLY A 194 -17.03 -14.71 18.94
N ARG A 195 -17.13 -14.62 20.28
CA ARG A 195 -15.99 -14.95 21.13
C ARG A 195 -15.55 -16.37 20.73
N PRO A 196 -14.31 -16.60 20.26
CA PRO A 196 -13.88 -17.94 20.00
C PRO A 196 -13.58 -18.64 21.32
N ASP A 197 -13.77 -19.96 21.31
CA ASP A 197 -13.10 -20.88 22.20
C ASP A 197 -11.62 -20.50 22.38
N ASN A 198 -11.09 -20.78 23.57
CA ASN A 198 -9.78 -20.39 24.11
C ASN A 198 -8.53 -20.69 23.23
N ASN A 199 -8.69 -21.25 22.03
CA ASN A 199 -7.61 -21.72 21.15
C ASN A 199 -7.44 -20.93 19.84
N VAL A 200 -8.23 -19.90 19.56
CA VAL A 200 -8.03 -19.05 18.34
C VAL A 200 -7.28 -17.77 18.71
N ARG A 201 -5.99 -17.70 18.36
CA ARG A 201 -5.17 -16.50 18.62
C ARG A 201 -5.61 -15.33 17.72
N TYR A 202 -6.14 -14.27 18.32
CA TYR A 202 -6.52 -13.00 17.66
C TYR A 202 -5.36 -12.23 17.04
N GLN A 203 -4.12 -12.53 17.42
CA GLN A 203 -2.96 -11.70 17.10
C GLN A 203 -2.56 -11.71 15.60
N ASN A 204 -3.11 -12.63 14.79
CA ASN A 204 -2.62 -12.89 13.43
C ASN A 204 -3.67 -12.74 12.30
N LYS A 205 -4.88 -12.23 12.56
CA LYS A 205 -5.95 -12.20 11.54
C LYS A 205 -6.34 -10.77 11.14
N ARG A 206 -6.21 -10.49 9.84
CA ARG A 206 -6.41 -9.19 9.16
C ARG A 206 -7.84 -8.97 8.71
N GLY A 207 -8.49 -7.84 8.98
CA GLY A 207 -9.80 -7.48 8.44
C GLY A 207 -9.89 -7.57 6.91
N THR A 208 -11.12 -7.80 6.42
CA THR A 208 -11.35 -8.00 4.98
C THR A 208 -11.45 -6.70 4.20
N PHE A 209 -11.90 -5.62 4.84
CA PHE A 209 -12.01 -4.32 4.21
C PHE A 209 -10.80 -3.46 4.52
N TYR A 210 -10.20 -2.87 3.50
CA TYR A 210 -9.03 -2.01 3.64
C TYR A 210 -9.38 -0.57 3.27
N SER A 211 -8.89 0.37 4.07
CA SER A 211 -9.00 1.81 3.84
C SER A 211 -7.61 2.44 3.69
N LEU A 212 -7.39 3.16 2.60
CA LEU A 212 -6.19 3.98 2.39
C LEU A 212 -6.17 5.22 3.30
N ASP A 213 -7.35 5.64 3.79
CA ASP A 213 -7.49 6.79 4.68
C ASP A 213 -7.14 6.41 6.12
N LEU A 214 -7.63 5.24 6.58
CA LEU A 214 -7.27 4.68 7.88
C LEU A 214 -5.89 3.99 7.87
N ARG A 215 -5.38 3.66 6.67
CA ARG A 215 -4.17 2.84 6.46
C ARG A 215 -4.21 1.52 7.22
N ALA A 216 -5.41 0.96 7.31
CA ALA A 216 -5.70 -0.22 8.09
C ALA A 216 -6.80 -1.02 7.41
N ASP A 217 -6.73 -2.31 7.64
CA ASP A 217 -7.84 -3.21 7.50
C ASP A 217 -8.78 -3.10 8.71
N VAL A 218 -10.08 -3.21 8.49
CA VAL A 218 -11.10 -3.15 9.54
C VAL A 218 -11.70 -4.52 9.74
N GLY A 219 -11.34 -5.16 10.86
CA GLY A 219 -11.71 -6.53 11.19
C GLY A 219 -12.92 -6.67 12.12
N ILE A 220 -13.32 -5.61 12.83
CA ILE A 220 -14.44 -5.65 13.78
C ILE A 220 -15.70 -5.12 13.07
N LEU A 221 -16.82 -5.85 13.14
CA LEU A 221 -18.06 -5.49 12.44
C LEU A 221 -18.52 -4.06 12.78
N THR A 222 -18.58 -3.71 14.05
CA THR A 222 -19.03 -2.37 14.48
C THR A 222 -18.17 -1.25 13.89
N ASP A 223 -16.85 -1.41 13.90
CA ASP A 223 -15.93 -0.46 13.28
C ASP A 223 -16.08 -0.45 11.76
N ALA A 224 -16.38 -1.61 11.17
CA ALA A 224 -16.65 -1.74 9.75
C ALA A 224 -17.91 -0.95 9.35
N LEU A 225 -18.96 -0.98 10.18
CA LEU A 225 -20.18 -0.21 9.96
C LEU A 225 -19.94 1.31 10.06
N ILE A 226 -19.17 1.76 11.07
CA ILE A 226 -18.87 3.18 11.28
C ILE A 226 -18.04 3.78 10.13
N ASN A 227 -17.19 2.96 9.51
CA ASN A 227 -16.24 3.40 8.49
C ASN A 227 -16.56 2.89 7.07
N ALA A 228 -17.80 2.46 6.81
CA ALA A 228 -18.20 1.87 5.53
C ALA A 228 -17.89 2.75 4.31
N ASP A 229 -17.96 4.07 4.47
CA ASP A 229 -17.64 5.08 3.46
C ASP A 229 -16.14 5.25 3.18
N LYS A 230 -15.28 4.69 4.03
CA LYS A 230 -13.81 4.83 3.93
C LYS A 230 -13.14 3.64 3.28
N PHE A 231 -13.87 2.56 2.98
CA PHE A 231 -13.29 1.36 2.38
C PHE A 231 -13.03 1.56 0.91
N ASP A 232 -11.80 1.24 0.50
CA ASP A 232 -11.35 1.33 -0.89
C ASP A 232 -11.29 -0.08 -1.51
N PHE A 233 -10.97 -1.12 -0.74
CA PHE A 233 -10.84 -2.49 -1.22
C PHE A 233 -11.44 -3.51 -0.25
N ALA A 234 -11.83 -4.67 -0.78
CA ALA A 234 -12.02 -5.88 0.00
C ALA A 234 -11.17 -7.02 -0.56
N GLY A 235 -10.54 -7.80 0.32
CA GLY A 235 -9.76 -8.97 -0.10
C GLY A 235 -10.57 -10.26 -0.12
N TYR A 236 -10.30 -11.11 -1.10
CA TYR A 236 -11.10 -12.30 -1.37
C TYR A 236 -10.24 -13.51 -1.78
N PHE A 237 -10.52 -14.68 -1.19
CA PHE A 237 -9.81 -15.92 -1.50
C PHE A 237 -10.82 -17.09 -1.52
N PRO A 238 -11.21 -17.62 -2.69
CA PRO A 238 -12.19 -18.68 -2.78
C PRO A 238 -11.56 -20.05 -2.47
N ARG A 239 -12.09 -20.76 -1.47
CA ARG A 239 -11.65 -22.12 -1.10
C ARG A 239 -12.18 -23.24 -2.02
N ALA A 240 -13.22 -23.01 -2.82
CA ALA A 240 -13.78 -24.00 -3.72
C ALA A 240 -14.31 -23.36 -5.01
N ALA A 241 -14.18 -24.06 -6.14
CA ALA A 241 -14.72 -23.64 -7.43
C ALA A 241 -16.24 -23.87 -7.49
N SER A 242 -16.99 -23.00 -8.16
CA SER A 242 -18.46 -23.07 -8.31
C SER A 242 -18.86 -22.99 -9.80
N THR A 243 -20.08 -23.42 -10.14
CA THR A 243 -20.63 -23.51 -11.51
C THR A 243 -21.45 -22.31 -12.00
N ASP A 244 -21.48 -21.18 -11.29
CA ASP A 244 -21.35 -19.86 -11.95
C ASP A 244 -20.98 -18.72 -10.98
N PRO A 245 -19.67 -18.47 -10.80
CA PRO A 245 -19.13 -17.29 -10.14
C PRO A 245 -18.84 -16.00 -10.95
N LYS A 246 -19.08 -15.79 -12.25
CA LYS A 246 -18.25 -14.82 -13.02
C LYS A 246 -16.71 -14.89 -12.69
N SER A 247 -16.15 -15.93 -12.08
CA SER A 247 -15.68 -17.22 -12.65
C SER A 247 -15.13 -17.13 -14.06
N ALA A 248 -13.85 -17.36 -14.33
CA ALA A 248 -12.95 -18.28 -13.64
C ALA A 248 -12.07 -17.64 -12.57
N MET A 249 -12.66 -17.24 -11.43
CA MET A 249 -11.89 -17.10 -10.22
C MET A 249 -11.51 -18.53 -9.79
N LEU A 250 -10.31 -18.93 -10.20
CA LEU A 250 -9.74 -20.23 -9.87
C LEU A 250 -9.66 -20.35 -8.34
N ALA A 251 -10.13 -21.50 -7.82
CA ALA A 251 -10.01 -21.83 -6.41
C ALA A 251 -8.55 -21.65 -5.95
N ALA A 252 -8.39 -21.27 -4.68
CA ALA A 252 -7.10 -21.02 -4.06
C ALA A 252 -6.29 -19.85 -4.66
N ASN A 253 -6.94 -18.83 -5.23
CA ASN A 253 -6.27 -17.60 -5.67
C ASN A 253 -6.79 -16.37 -4.92
N TYR A 254 -5.92 -15.38 -4.69
CA TYR A 254 -6.33 -14.11 -4.10
C TYR A 254 -6.90 -13.15 -5.16
N TYR A 255 -7.90 -12.37 -4.76
CA TYR A 255 -8.52 -11.32 -5.55
C TYR A 255 -8.77 -10.08 -4.69
N LEU A 256 -8.63 -8.90 -5.30
CA LEU A 256 -9.21 -7.67 -4.75
C LEU A 256 -10.56 -7.42 -5.39
N VAL A 257 -11.52 -6.97 -4.59
CA VAL A 257 -12.88 -6.71 -5.04
C VAL A 257 -13.34 -5.35 -4.54
N SER A 258 -14.25 -4.76 -5.30
CA SER A 258 -14.98 -3.55 -4.91
C SER A 258 -15.74 -3.78 -3.61
N PRO A 259 -15.64 -2.89 -2.59
CA PRO A 259 -16.44 -2.99 -1.38
C PRO A 259 -17.95 -3.04 -1.64
N ALA A 260 -18.43 -2.36 -2.70
CA ALA A 260 -19.83 -2.37 -3.10
C ALA A 260 -20.29 -3.66 -3.83
N ASP A 261 -19.36 -4.54 -4.26
CA ASP A 261 -19.70 -5.76 -5.00
C ASP A 261 -20.10 -6.90 -4.04
N THR A 262 -21.37 -6.85 -3.61
CA THR A 262 -21.96 -7.86 -2.70
C THR A 262 -22.09 -9.24 -3.31
N THR A 263 -22.06 -9.36 -4.64
CA THR A 263 -22.17 -10.64 -5.36
C THR A 263 -20.96 -11.53 -5.13
N VAL A 264 -19.76 -10.94 -5.14
CA VAL A 264 -18.51 -11.66 -4.89
C VAL A 264 -18.30 -11.90 -3.39
N LEU A 265 -18.70 -10.94 -2.55
CA LEU A 265 -18.59 -11.05 -1.10
C LEU A 265 -19.60 -12.05 -0.50
N GLY A 266 -20.82 -12.11 -1.02
CA GLY A 266 -21.95 -12.84 -0.42
C GLY A 266 -22.05 -14.33 -0.77
N TYR A 267 -20.97 -14.96 -1.26
CA TYR A 267 -21.13 -16.13 -2.13
C TYR A 267 -21.96 -17.28 -1.55
N SER A 268 -22.84 -17.77 -2.42
CA SER A 268 -23.86 -18.78 -2.23
C SER A 268 -23.45 -20.09 -2.91
N TYR A 269 -22.51 -20.81 -2.32
CA TYR A 269 -22.07 -22.07 -2.90
C TYR A 269 -23.23 -23.08 -2.97
N ILE A 270 -23.35 -23.79 -4.11
CA ILE A 270 -24.14 -25.03 -4.21
C ILE A 270 -23.43 -26.05 -3.30
N GLY A 271 -24.18 -26.73 -2.42
CA GLY A 271 -23.60 -27.64 -1.42
C GLY A 271 -23.08 -26.99 -0.13
N SER A 272 -22.65 -25.72 -0.12
CA SER A 272 -22.25 -25.05 1.14
C SER A 272 -23.36 -24.23 1.80
N ARG A 273 -24.50 -24.05 1.14
CA ARG A 273 -25.72 -23.54 1.76
C ARG A 273 -26.46 -24.72 2.36
N GLN A 274 -26.17 -25.01 3.61
CA GLN A 274 -26.85 -26.03 4.35
C GLN A 274 -27.62 -25.46 5.54
N ALA A 275 -28.60 -26.16 6.05
CA ALA A 275 -29.12 -25.92 7.38
C ALA A 275 -29.17 -27.27 8.07
N GLY A 276 -28.99 -27.33 9.38
CA GLY A 276 -29.01 -28.60 10.09
C GLY A 276 -29.60 -28.49 11.47
N LEU A 277 -30.30 -29.54 11.88
CA LEU A 277 -30.89 -29.71 13.20
C LEU A 277 -30.60 -31.12 13.73
N ALA A 278 -30.08 -31.22 14.94
CA ALA A 278 -29.96 -32.46 15.70
C ALA A 278 -31.19 -32.58 16.59
N LEU A 279 -32.05 -33.56 16.31
CA LEU A 279 -33.24 -33.83 17.12
C LEU A 279 -32.87 -34.52 18.43
N LEU A 280 -33.46 -34.05 19.52
CA LEU A 280 -33.24 -34.52 20.89
C LEU A 280 -34.60 -34.69 21.60
N GLY A 281 -34.63 -35.45 22.69
CA GLY A 281 -35.84 -35.68 23.47
C GLY A 281 -36.46 -37.07 23.26
N THR A 282 -37.57 -37.33 23.95
CA THR A 282 -38.17 -38.67 24.10
C THR A 282 -39.69 -38.70 23.93
N SER A 283 -40.35 -37.57 23.66
CA SER A 283 -41.79 -37.48 23.39
C SER A 283 -42.18 -36.11 22.80
N GLY A 284 -43.38 -35.99 22.25
CA GLY A 284 -43.99 -34.69 21.91
C GLY A 284 -43.87 -34.25 20.45
N THR A 285 -44.09 -32.96 20.22
CA THR A 285 -44.14 -32.35 18.88
C THR A 285 -43.45 -30.99 18.87
N GLY A 286 -42.95 -30.59 17.70
CA GLY A 286 -42.41 -29.27 17.46
C GLY A 286 -42.60 -28.84 16.01
N THR A 287 -42.24 -27.60 15.70
CA THR A 287 -42.17 -27.10 14.33
C THR A 287 -40.74 -26.82 13.93
N ILE A 288 -40.41 -27.12 12.68
CA ILE A 288 -39.13 -26.83 12.04
C ILE A 288 -39.39 -25.82 10.92
N THR A 289 -38.69 -24.70 10.94
CA THR A 289 -38.76 -23.69 9.89
C THR A 289 -37.44 -23.60 9.14
N VAL A 290 -37.46 -23.80 7.82
CA VAL A 290 -36.29 -23.65 6.94
C VAL A 290 -36.73 -22.97 5.65
N ALA A 291 -36.02 -21.92 5.22
CA ALA A 291 -36.30 -21.20 3.98
C ALA A 291 -37.76 -20.71 3.86
N GLY A 292 -38.34 -20.28 4.98
CA GLY A 292 -39.74 -19.84 5.08
C GLY A 292 -40.78 -20.98 5.04
N ILE A 293 -40.37 -22.24 4.94
CA ILE A 293 -41.26 -23.40 5.05
C ILE A 293 -41.28 -23.87 6.50
N THR A 294 -42.46 -23.88 7.12
CA THR A 294 -42.68 -24.40 8.49
C THR A 294 -43.36 -25.77 8.43
N LYS A 295 -42.77 -26.79 9.07
CA LYS A 295 -43.31 -28.15 9.14
C LYS A 295 -43.33 -28.71 10.55
N THR A 296 -44.41 -29.41 10.88
CA THR A 296 -44.52 -30.13 12.16
C THR A 296 -43.66 -31.39 12.14
N VAL A 297 -42.94 -31.62 13.22
CA VAL A 297 -42.22 -32.85 13.52
C VAL A 297 -42.79 -33.46 14.80
N THR A 298 -43.08 -34.75 14.77
CA THR A 298 -43.67 -35.50 15.88
C THR A 298 -42.73 -36.62 16.27
N TYR A 299 -42.40 -36.71 17.55
CA TYR A 299 -41.55 -37.78 18.09
C TYR A 299 -42.17 -39.14 17.79
N ALA A 300 -41.37 -40.03 17.19
CA ALA A 300 -41.73 -41.41 16.89
C ALA A 300 -41.23 -42.36 18.00
N THR A 301 -40.63 -43.51 17.68
CA THR A 301 -40.06 -44.40 18.71
C THR A 301 -38.73 -43.88 19.27
N ASN A 302 -37.96 -43.19 18.43
CA ASN A 302 -36.71 -42.51 18.78
C ASN A 302 -36.42 -41.36 17.80
N THR A 303 -35.42 -40.54 18.08
CA THR A 303 -35.08 -39.35 17.28
C THR A 303 -34.53 -39.69 15.87
N THR A 304 -33.94 -40.87 15.67
CA THR A 304 -33.48 -41.33 14.35
C THR A 304 -34.66 -41.67 13.43
N VAL A 305 -35.63 -42.43 13.96
CA VAL A 305 -36.89 -42.72 13.25
C VAL A 305 -37.67 -41.43 13.01
N THR A 306 -37.69 -40.52 13.99
CA THR A 306 -38.33 -39.20 13.86
C THR A 306 -37.73 -38.40 12.70
N ALA A 307 -36.40 -38.29 12.62
CA ALA A 307 -35.72 -37.59 11.53
C ALA A 307 -36.01 -38.23 10.16
N THR A 308 -35.95 -39.56 10.06
CA THR A 308 -36.24 -40.31 8.83
C THR A 308 -37.68 -40.06 8.35
N ASN A 309 -38.65 -40.13 9.26
CA ASN A 309 -40.06 -39.85 8.96
C ASN A 309 -40.26 -38.42 8.47
N PHE A 310 -39.60 -37.45 9.11
CA PHE A 310 -39.65 -36.05 8.70
C PHE A 310 -39.09 -35.83 7.29
N VAL A 311 -37.95 -36.45 6.95
CA VAL A 311 -37.37 -36.38 5.60
C VAL A 311 -38.34 -36.97 4.56
N ASN A 312 -38.86 -38.17 4.81
CA ASN A 312 -39.75 -38.85 3.87
C ASN A 312 -41.02 -38.04 3.59
N ALA A 313 -41.59 -37.41 4.62
CA ALA A 313 -42.79 -36.60 4.49
C ALA A 313 -42.56 -35.27 3.75
N ASN A 314 -41.38 -34.65 3.88
CA ASN A 314 -41.19 -33.25 3.45
C ASN A 314 -40.16 -33.03 2.32
N ARG A 315 -39.38 -34.06 1.92
CA ARG A 315 -38.29 -33.90 0.95
C ARG A 315 -38.71 -33.28 -0.39
N ALA A 316 -39.92 -33.58 -0.88
CA ALA A 316 -40.41 -33.08 -2.16
C ALA A 316 -40.66 -31.56 -2.14
N GLU A 317 -41.15 -31.04 -1.03
CA GLU A 317 -41.47 -29.61 -0.88
C GLU A 317 -40.20 -28.77 -0.71
N PHE A 318 -39.23 -29.27 0.04
CA PHE A 318 -37.90 -28.65 0.10
C PHE A 318 -37.19 -28.72 -1.25
N ALA A 319 -37.31 -29.84 -1.98
CA ALA A 319 -36.74 -29.97 -3.33
C ALA A 319 -37.34 -28.95 -4.31
N ALA A 320 -38.63 -28.62 -4.18
CA ALA A 320 -39.27 -27.57 -4.97
C ALA A 320 -38.72 -26.15 -4.69
N LYS A 321 -38.12 -25.94 -3.51
CA LYS A 321 -37.35 -24.72 -3.19
C LYS A 321 -35.86 -24.83 -3.52
N GLY A 322 -35.43 -25.92 -4.14
CA GLY A 322 -34.03 -26.15 -4.47
C GLY A 322 -33.18 -26.57 -3.26
N LEU A 323 -33.79 -27.24 -2.28
CA LEU A 323 -33.12 -27.80 -1.10
C LEU A 323 -33.27 -29.32 -1.08
N VAL A 324 -32.15 -30.03 -1.00
CA VAL A 324 -32.09 -31.47 -0.75
C VAL A 324 -32.12 -31.70 0.76
N LEU A 325 -33.24 -32.22 1.25
CA LEU A 325 -33.39 -32.64 2.65
C LEU A 325 -32.95 -34.10 2.82
N THR A 326 -31.99 -34.32 3.71
CA THR A 326 -31.44 -35.63 4.08
C THR A 326 -31.43 -35.80 5.60
N SER A 327 -31.21 -37.02 6.08
CA SER A 327 -30.94 -37.27 7.50
C SER A 327 -29.77 -38.23 7.68
N THR A 328 -29.07 -38.09 8.79
CA THR A 328 -28.05 -39.04 9.26
C THR A 328 -28.23 -39.16 10.77
N THR A 329 -28.54 -40.36 11.26
CA THR A 329 -29.01 -40.60 12.64
C THR A 329 -30.20 -39.68 13.01
N ASN A 330 -30.10 -38.92 14.08
CA ASN A 330 -31.07 -37.94 14.54
C ASN A 330 -30.90 -36.55 13.91
N ASN A 331 -29.98 -36.40 12.95
CA ASN A 331 -29.68 -35.11 12.34
C ASN A 331 -30.44 -34.95 11.02
N LEU A 332 -31.07 -33.80 10.85
CA LEU A 332 -31.67 -33.33 9.61
C LEU A 332 -30.71 -32.36 8.94
N LEU A 333 -30.53 -32.48 7.62
CA LEU A 333 -29.66 -31.62 6.82
C LEU A 333 -30.38 -31.20 5.54
N TRP A 334 -30.56 -29.90 5.35
CA TRP A 334 -31.02 -29.31 4.11
C TRP A 334 -29.81 -28.77 3.36
N VAL A 335 -29.61 -29.13 2.11
CA VAL A 335 -28.48 -28.69 1.29
C VAL A 335 -29.01 -28.04 0.02
N ALA A 336 -28.59 -26.83 -0.31
CA ALA A 336 -28.98 -26.18 -1.56
C ALA A 336 -28.49 -26.99 -2.77
N SER A 337 -29.43 -27.38 -3.64
CA SER A 337 -29.19 -28.17 -4.85
C SER A 337 -29.25 -27.34 -6.13
N VAL A 338 -29.74 -26.10 -6.06
CA VAL A 338 -29.78 -25.17 -7.21
C VAL A 338 -29.24 -23.79 -6.82
N LYS A 339 -28.73 -23.05 -7.80
CA LYS A 339 -28.22 -21.69 -7.61
C LYS A 339 -29.33 -20.77 -7.07
N GLY A 340 -29.00 -19.95 -6.08
CA GLY A 340 -29.93 -18.97 -5.51
C GLY A 340 -30.91 -19.52 -4.47
N ALA A 341 -31.01 -20.84 -4.27
CA ALA A 341 -31.78 -21.41 -3.18
C ALA A 341 -31.23 -20.92 -1.83
N TYR A 342 -32.11 -20.37 -1.01
CA TYR A 342 -31.79 -19.89 0.33
C TYR A 342 -32.11 -20.98 1.36
N SER A 343 -31.15 -21.27 2.23
CA SER A 343 -31.40 -21.94 3.49
C SER A 343 -31.11 -20.93 4.59
N ASP A 344 -32.14 -20.25 5.09
CA ASP A 344 -32.01 -19.56 6.38
C ASP A 344 -31.65 -20.60 7.46
N PRO A 345 -31.05 -20.18 8.60
CA PRO A 345 -30.83 -21.09 9.71
C PRO A 345 -32.11 -21.84 10.04
N ALA A 346 -32.02 -23.17 10.14
CA ALA A 346 -33.16 -23.97 10.55
C ALA A 346 -33.50 -23.61 12.00
N THR A 347 -34.75 -23.28 12.26
CA THR A 347 -35.22 -23.02 13.62
C THR A 347 -36.16 -24.13 14.06
N PHE A 348 -36.20 -24.36 15.36
CA PHE A 348 -37.10 -25.31 15.99
C PHE A 348 -37.90 -24.62 17.08
N THR A 349 -39.19 -24.90 17.17
CA THR A 349 -40.05 -24.48 18.28
C THR A 349 -40.75 -25.69 18.86
N ASN A 350 -40.54 -25.96 20.15
CA ASN A 350 -41.26 -27.02 20.86
C ASN A 350 -42.73 -26.62 21.01
N LEU A 351 -43.64 -27.54 20.68
CA LEU A 351 -45.07 -27.36 20.89
C LEU A 351 -45.56 -28.16 22.10
N THR A 352 -45.12 -29.42 22.23
CA THR A 352 -45.48 -30.32 23.32
C THR A 352 -44.35 -31.29 23.65
N GLY A 353 -44.35 -31.85 24.87
CA GLY A 353 -43.40 -32.89 25.30
C GLY A 353 -41.95 -32.43 25.35
N THR A 354 -41.01 -33.38 25.25
CA THR A 354 -39.57 -33.11 25.44
C THR A 354 -38.78 -32.99 24.13
N LEU A 355 -39.43 -33.13 22.96
CA LEU A 355 -38.78 -33.03 21.65
C LEU A 355 -38.22 -31.62 21.44
N MET A 356 -36.91 -31.53 21.22
CA MET A 356 -36.22 -30.29 20.91
C MET A 356 -35.24 -30.50 19.77
N ALA A 357 -34.66 -29.43 19.24
CA ALA A 357 -33.57 -29.55 18.30
C ALA A 357 -32.49 -28.50 18.55
N ASN A 358 -31.24 -28.92 18.44
CA ASN A 358 -30.10 -28.03 18.45
C ASN A 358 -29.59 -27.84 17.01
N PRO A 359 -29.03 -26.67 16.66
CA PRO A 359 -28.33 -26.50 15.40
C PRO A 359 -27.28 -27.60 15.20
N TYR A 360 -27.32 -28.27 14.05
CA TYR A 360 -26.39 -29.32 13.66
C TYR A 360 -25.57 -28.89 12.45
N TRP A 361 -24.29 -29.21 12.46
CA TRP A 361 -23.31 -28.65 11.51
C TRP A 361 -22.53 -29.72 10.72
N GLY A 362 -22.91 -31.01 10.81
CA GLY A 362 -22.12 -32.12 10.28
C GLY A 362 -20.93 -32.49 11.19
N ALA A 363 -20.33 -33.66 11.00
CA ALA A 363 -19.05 -34.02 11.63
C ALA A 363 -17.90 -33.75 10.63
N GLY A 364 -16.82 -33.07 11.05
CA GLY A 364 -15.61 -32.79 10.25
C GLY A 364 -15.31 -31.29 10.03
N GLU A 365 -14.19 -30.98 9.35
CA GLU A 365 -13.73 -29.59 9.04
C GLU A 365 -14.80 -28.72 8.32
N GLY A 366 -15.81 -29.35 7.70
CA GLY A 366 -16.95 -28.68 7.08
C GLY A 366 -17.88 -27.93 8.04
N ALA A 367 -17.97 -28.36 9.31
CA ALA A 367 -18.86 -27.76 10.31
C ALA A 367 -18.41 -26.35 10.73
N LEU A 368 -17.11 -26.20 10.99
CA LEU A 368 -16.49 -24.90 11.30
C LEU A 368 -16.54 -23.98 10.08
N THR A 369 -16.30 -24.52 8.89
CA THR A 369 -16.35 -23.76 7.65
C THR A 369 -17.75 -23.17 7.41
N PHE A 370 -18.80 -23.90 7.77
CA PHE A 370 -20.17 -23.46 7.52
C PHE A 370 -20.65 -22.35 8.47
N ARG A 371 -20.37 -22.44 9.78
CA ARG A 371 -20.70 -21.37 10.74
C ARG A 371 -20.06 -20.04 10.33
N LYS A 372 -18.78 -20.10 9.94
CA LYS A 372 -18.00 -18.94 9.47
C LYS A 372 -18.60 -18.31 8.22
N VAL A 373 -19.09 -19.12 7.29
CA VAL A 373 -19.75 -18.65 6.06
C VAL A 373 -21.10 -17.97 6.35
N LEU A 374 -21.88 -18.47 7.31
CA LEU A 374 -23.13 -17.81 7.72
C LEU A 374 -22.88 -16.46 8.39
N ASP A 375 -21.94 -16.44 9.33
CA ASP A 375 -21.55 -15.23 10.06
C ASP A 375 -20.99 -14.15 9.12
N LEU A 376 -20.15 -14.57 8.16
CA LEU A 376 -19.67 -13.73 7.05
C LEU A 376 -20.82 -13.11 6.25
N ARG A 377 -21.78 -13.92 5.80
CA ARG A 377 -22.92 -13.46 4.99
C ARG A 377 -23.76 -12.46 5.77
N GLN A 378 -23.94 -12.69 7.06
CA GLN A 378 -24.64 -11.76 7.94
C GLN A 378 -23.88 -10.45 8.08
N GLY A 379 -22.57 -10.47 8.32
CA GLY A 379 -21.72 -9.28 8.38
C GLY A 379 -21.78 -8.44 7.11
N ILE A 380 -21.65 -9.06 5.93
CA ILE A 380 -21.76 -8.36 4.63
C ILE A 380 -23.14 -7.76 4.43
N ARG A 381 -24.21 -8.51 4.73
CA ARG A 381 -25.58 -8.00 4.63
C ARG A 381 -25.80 -6.82 5.57
N GLN A 382 -25.32 -6.91 6.81
CA GLN A 382 -25.44 -5.84 7.80
C GLN A 382 -24.64 -4.60 7.39
N MET A 383 -23.44 -4.76 6.84
CA MET A 383 -22.66 -3.66 6.28
C MET A 383 -23.37 -2.98 5.11
N TRP A 384 -23.90 -3.77 4.18
CA TRP A 384 -24.63 -3.23 3.05
C TRP A 384 -25.93 -2.53 3.47
N GLN A 385 -26.68 -3.10 4.42
CA GLN A 385 -27.87 -2.50 5.01
C GLN A 385 -27.52 -1.19 5.74
N ALA A 386 -26.48 -1.20 6.57
CA ALA A 386 -26.04 -0.02 7.32
C ALA A 386 -25.60 1.12 6.39
N ALA A 387 -24.81 0.81 5.36
CA ALA A 387 -24.38 1.78 4.35
C ALA A 387 -25.59 2.38 3.59
N LYS A 388 -26.66 1.61 3.37
CA LYS A 388 -27.89 2.15 2.78
C LYS A 388 -28.72 3.01 3.75
N SER A 389 -28.67 2.71 5.04
CA SER A 389 -29.53 3.34 6.05
C SER A 389 -28.99 4.68 6.60
N LEU A 390 -27.72 4.99 6.41
CA LEU A 390 -27.07 6.18 6.97
C LEU A 390 -26.85 7.26 5.89
N PRO A 391 -27.36 8.50 6.08
CA PRO A 391 -27.13 9.60 5.16
C PRO A 391 -25.62 9.86 4.94
N GLY A 392 -25.18 9.84 3.68
CA GLY A 392 -23.79 10.14 3.30
C GLY A 392 -22.78 9.00 3.49
N LYS A 393 -23.22 7.78 3.83
CA LYS A 393 -22.33 6.64 4.12
C LYS A 393 -22.50 5.48 3.15
N SER A 394 -22.06 5.62 1.90
CA SER A 394 -22.11 4.52 0.91
C SER A 394 -20.78 3.79 0.76
N LEU A 395 -20.82 2.47 0.62
CA LEU A 395 -19.67 1.68 0.18
C LEU A 395 -19.19 2.19 -1.19
N LYS A 396 -17.88 2.38 -1.35
CA LYS A 396 -17.31 2.83 -2.63
C LYS A 396 -17.41 1.71 -3.65
N THR A 397 -17.67 2.11 -4.90
CA THR A 397 -17.42 1.22 -6.03
C THR A 397 -15.99 1.44 -6.49
N THR A 398 -15.20 0.37 -6.50
CA THR A 398 -13.81 0.41 -6.97
C THR A 398 -13.69 -0.38 -8.26
N TYR A 399 -13.17 0.28 -9.29
CA TYR A 399 -12.93 -0.29 -10.60
C TYR A 399 -11.45 -0.61 -10.75
N PHE A 400 -11.12 -1.73 -11.37
CA PHE A 400 -9.76 -2.22 -11.50
C PHE A 400 -9.41 -2.59 -12.93
N ARG A 401 -8.12 -2.42 -13.26
CA ARG A 401 -7.54 -2.89 -14.51
C ARG A 401 -6.12 -3.38 -14.26
N ARG A 402 -5.76 -4.54 -14.81
CA ARG A 402 -4.36 -4.99 -14.83
C ARG A 402 -3.60 -4.19 -15.89
N LEU A 403 -2.45 -3.63 -15.55
CA LEU A 403 -1.72 -2.67 -16.39
C LEU A 403 -0.40 -3.23 -16.94
N ASP A 404 0.15 -4.29 -16.35
CA ASP A 404 1.35 -4.95 -16.87
C ASP A 404 1.06 -5.85 -18.07
N ASN A 405 -0.21 -6.23 -18.28
CA ASN A 405 -0.66 -7.11 -19.37
C ASN A 405 -1.32 -6.37 -20.55
N VAL A 406 -1.45 -5.03 -20.50
CA VAL A 406 -1.98 -4.25 -21.61
C VAL A 406 -0.86 -3.83 -22.56
N THR A 407 -1.24 -3.49 -23.79
CA THR A 407 -0.31 -2.97 -24.81
C THR A 407 -0.39 -1.44 -24.91
N GLY A 408 0.67 -0.80 -25.39
CA GLY A 408 0.68 0.63 -25.68
C GLY A 408 0.97 1.51 -24.46
N LYS A 409 0.56 2.79 -24.54
CA LYS A 409 0.93 3.84 -23.58
C LYS A 409 0.36 3.65 -22.16
N ASN A 410 -0.59 2.74 -21.99
CA ASN A 410 -1.22 2.46 -20.70
C ASN A 410 -0.53 1.32 -19.95
N LYS A 411 0.49 0.68 -20.57
CA LYS A 411 1.25 -0.40 -19.94
C LYS A 411 2.14 0.16 -18.82
N ILE A 412 2.10 -0.49 -17.66
CA ILE A 412 3.00 -0.21 -16.53
C ILE A 412 3.63 -1.52 -16.06
N THR A 413 4.95 -1.61 -16.11
CA THR A 413 5.72 -2.70 -15.49
C THR A 413 6.00 -2.43 -14.00
N ALA A 414 6.48 -3.44 -13.27
CA ALA A 414 6.93 -3.27 -11.90
C ALA A 414 8.03 -2.20 -11.75
N THR A 415 8.92 -2.09 -12.74
CA THR A 415 9.96 -1.05 -12.79
C THR A 415 9.35 0.33 -13.02
N ASP A 416 8.43 0.46 -13.98
CA ASP A 416 7.74 1.73 -14.23
C ASP A 416 7.00 2.20 -12.97
N PHE A 417 6.31 1.29 -12.27
CA PHE A 417 5.62 1.58 -11.01
C PHE A 417 6.56 2.20 -9.97
N ASP A 418 7.77 1.65 -9.81
CA ASP A 418 8.74 2.13 -8.82
C ASP A 418 9.19 3.57 -9.12
N LEU A 419 9.27 3.96 -10.40
CA LEU A 419 9.68 5.28 -10.86
C LEU A 419 8.60 6.38 -10.70
N LEU A 420 7.34 6.02 -10.45
CA LEU A 420 6.25 7.00 -10.32
C LEU A 420 6.34 7.79 -9.01
N THR A 421 6.17 9.10 -9.10
CA THR A 421 6.36 10.03 -7.98
C THR A 421 5.19 11.00 -7.77
N HIS A 422 4.43 11.30 -8.82
CA HIS A 422 3.35 12.30 -8.82
C HIS A 422 2.05 11.78 -9.44
N ASP A 423 0.92 12.39 -9.06
CA ASP A 423 -0.43 11.94 -9.43
C ASP A 423 -0.83 12.20 -10.89
N ASN A 424 -0.30 13.24 -11.51
CA ASN A 424 -0.50 13.55 -12.92
C ASN A 424 0.12 12.48 -13.84
N GLU A 425 1.10 11.72 -13.34
CA GLU A 425 1.64 10.57 -14.06
C GLU A 425 0.59 9.47 -14.25
N PHE A 426 -0.48 9.44 -13.45
CA PHE A 426 -1.55 8.46 -13.56
C PHE A 426 -2.54 8.70 -14.69
N ASP A 427 -2.60 9.92 -15.25
CA ASP A 427 -3.69 10.33 -16.13
C ASP A 427 -3.82 9.44 -17.37
N VAL A 428 -2.70 9.05 -17.98
CA VAL A 428 -2.68 8.15 -19.13
C VAL A 428 -3.05 6.73 -18.73
N PHE A 429 -2.56 6.26 -17.58
CA PHE A 429 -2.66 4.86 -17.19
C PHE A 429 -4.04 4.47 -16.68
N LEU A 430 -4.71 5.39 -15.99
CA LEU A 430 -6.00 5.14 -15.35
C LEU A 430 -7.19 5.55 -16.21
N GLN A 431 -6.93 6.06 -17.42
CA GLN A 431 -7.95 6.37 -18.41
C GLN A 431 -8.71 5.10 -18.83
N GLY A 432 -10.04 5.19 -18.92
CA GLY A 432 -10.88 4.07 -19.38
C GLY A 432 -11.25 3.04 -18.31
N ILE A 433 -10.63 3.08 -17.11
CA ILE A 433 -10.85 2.04 -16.09
C ILE A 433 -12.30 2.00 -15.60
N LYS A 434 -12.95 3.16 -15.43
CA LYS A 434 -14.36 3.20 -15.00
C LYS A 434 -15.28 2.65 -16.10
N GLU A 435 -14.97 2.95 -17.35
CA GLU A 435 -15.74 2.55 -18.53
C GLU A 435 -15.71 1.02 -18.72
N GLU A 436 -14.63 0.35 -18.31
CA GLU A 436 -14.53 -1.12 -18.33
C GLU A 436 -15.45 -1.82 -17.31
N GLN A 437 -15.97 -1.09 -16.32
CA GLN A 437 -16.91 -1.60 -15.30
C GLN A 437 -16.42 -2.84 -14.54
N ASN A 438 -15.10 -3.08 -14.52
CA ASN A 438 -14.53 -4.24 -13.86
C ASN A 438 -14.32 -3.97 -12.37
N THR A 439 -15.09 -4.63 -11.51
CA THR A 439 -15.07 -4.46 -10.04
C THR A 439 -14.20 -5.47 -9.31
N VAL A 440 -13.44 -6.29 -10.05
CA VAL A 440 -12.62 -7.38 -9.50
C VAL A 440 -11.23 -7.38 -10.15
N ALA A 441 -10.18 -7.49 -9.33
CA ALA A 441 -8.81 -7.69 -9.77
C ALA A 441 -8.29 -9.06 -9.31
N GLY A 442 -7.93 -9.91 -10.27
CA GLY A 442 -7.24 -11.19 -10.05
C GLY A 442 -7.53 -12.24 -11.13
N PRO A 443 -7.01 -13.48 -11.01
CA PRO A 443 -6.18 -13.97 -9.92
C PRO A 443 -4.90 -13.17 -9.77
N MET A 444 -4.60 -12.74 -8.54
CA MET A 444 -3.39 -12.00 -8.24
C MET A 444 -2.18 -12.94 -8.26
N SER A 445 -1.10 -12.51 -8.90
CA SER A 445 0.21 -13.16 -8.88
C SER A 445 1.29 -12.20 -8.43
N TRP A 446 2.53 -12.68 -8.41
CA TRP A 446 3.70 -11.90 -8.02
C TRP A 446 4.06 -10.82 -9.03
N ASP A 447 4.54 -9.69 -8.52
CA ASP A 447 5.12 -8.60 -9.29
C ASP A 447 4.23 -8.04 -10.41
N GLN A 448 2.92 -8.01 -10.18
CA GLN A 448 1.90 -7.52 -11.11
C GLN A 448 1.44 -6.12 -10.70
N VAL A 449 1.06 -5.31 -11.68
CA VAL A 449 0.62 -3.92 -11.47
C VAL A 449 -0.83 -3.76 -11.89
N TYR A 450 -1.64 -3.22 -10.97
CA TYR A 450 -3.06 -2.97 -11.16
C TYR A 450 -3.37 -1.49 -10.93
N GLY A 451 -4.13 -0.89 -11.83
CA GLY A 451 -4.76 0.40 -11.61
C GLY A 451 -6.09 0.26 -10.92
N PHE A 452 -6.43 1.24 -10.10
CA PHE A 452 -7.76 1.36 -9.52
C PHE A 452 -8.29 2.79 -9.59
N VAL A 453 -9.60 2.91 -9.73
CA VAL A 453 -10.33 4.16 -9.60
C VAL A 453 -11.61 3.92 -8.80
N THR A 454 -11.87 4.71 -7.78
CA THR A 454 -13.06 4.61 -6.94
C THR A 454 -14.17 5.56 -7.42
N SER A 455 -15.38 5.33 -6.95
CA SER A 455 -16.55 6.16 -7.24
C SER A 455 -16.42 7.60 -6.72
N ASP A 456 -15.68 7.82 -5.63
CA ASP A 456 -15.38 9.15 -5.06
C ASP A 456 -14.18 9.85 -5.74
N GLY A 457 -13.61 9.25 -6.80
CA GLY A 457 -12.52 9.83 -7.59
C GLY A 457 -11.11 9.54 -7.06
N LYS A 458 -10.96 8.85 -5.92
CA LYS A 458 -9.65 8.32 -5.49
C LYS A 458 -9.12 7.38 -6.55
N ARG A 459 -7.82 7.48 -6.84
CA ARG A 459 -7.19 6.69 -7.89
C ARG A 459 -5.73 6.40 -7.56
N GLY A 460 -5.23 5.30 -8.10
CA GLY A 460 -3.87 4.89 -7.85
C GLY A 460 -3.51 3.57 -8.52
N LEU A 461 -2.36 3.05 -8.10
CA LEU A 461 -1.75 1.83 -8.59
C LEU A 461 -1.40 0.92 -7.41
N ILE A 462 -1.55 -0.38 -7.63
CA ILE A 462 -1.22 -1.44 -6.68
C ILE A 462 -0.18 -2.33 -7.38
N ARG A 463 0.98 -2.52 -6.74
CA ARG A 463 1.96 -3.52 -7.15
C ARG A 463 2.01 -4.65 -6.14
N THR A 464 1.73 -5.88 -6.56
CA THR A 464 1.96 -7.05 -5.70
C THR A 464 3.45 -7.26 -5.49
N LEU A 465 3.87 -7.73 -4.32
CA LEU A 465 5.31 -7.89 -4.05
C LEU A 465 5.96 -8.91 -5.00
N PRO A 466 7.29 -8.84 -5.22
CA PRO A 466 8.01 -9.89 -5.93
C PRO A 466 8.07 -11.17 -5.09
N LYS A 467 8.34 -12.31 -5.74
CA LYS A 467 8.46 -13.63 -5.08
C LYS A 467 9.51 -13.67 -3.96
N SER A 468 10.49 -12.78 -4.01
CA SER A 468 11.50 -12.62 -2.98
C SER A 468 11.83 -11.16 -2.79
N VAL A 469 12.03 -10.75 -1.54
CA VAL A 469 12.41 -9.38 -1.17
C VAL A 469 13.68 -9.40 -0.35
N LEU A 470 14.52 -8.38 -0.52
CA LEU A 470 15.70 -8.16 0.32
C LEU A 470 15.28 -7.50 1.63
N ILE A 471 15.62 -8.14 2.74
CA ILE A 471 15.30 -7.71 4.09
C ILE A 471 16.61 -7.66 4.87
N ASN A 472 17.06 -6.45 5.22
CA ASN A 472 18.33 -6.25 5.93
C ASN A 472 19.51 -6.99 5.26
N GLY A 473 19.56 -6.97 3.93
CA GLY A 473 20.60 -7.67 3.15
C GLY A 473 20.36 -9.17 2.93
N VAL A 474 19.31 -9.76 3.50
CA VAL A 474 18.95 -11.16 3.32
C VAL A 474 17.79 -11.30 2.35
N LEU A 475 17.95 -12.14 1.32
CA LEU A 475 16.87 -12.45 0.39
C LEU A 475 15.87 -13.39 1.07
N VAL A 476 14.64 -12.92 1.28
CA VAL A 476 13.56 -13.69 1.88
C VAL A 476 12.55 -14.05 0.80
N ALA A 477 12.26 -15.34 0.64
CA ALA A 477 11.19 -15.80 -0.22
C ALA A 477 9.85 -15.52 0.44
N LEU A 478 8.96 -14.82 -0.27
CA LEU A 478 7.61 -14.55 0.19
C LEU A 478 6.68 -15.71 -0.21
N LYS A 479 5.60 -15.87 0.55
CA LYS A 479 4.52 -16.84 0.28
C LYS A 479 3.50 -16.26 -0.69
N ALA A 480 3.14 -17.03 -1.72
CA ALA A 480 2.33 -16.49 -2.80
C ALA A 480 0.91 -16.21 -2.32
N PRO A 481 0.26 -15.13 -2.81
CA PRO A 481 -1.14 -14.88 -2.50
C PRO A 481 -2.06 -16.07 -2.85
N ASN A 482 -1.58 -17.03 -3.66
CA ASN A 482 -2.31 -18.18 -4.18
C ASN A 482 -1.71 -19.56 -3.78
N ASP A 483 -0.81 -19.64 -2.79
CA ASP A 483 -0.15 -20.91 -2.45
C ASP A 483 -0.96 -21.85 -1.54
N GLY A 484 -2.20 -21.48 -1.17
CA GLY A 484 -3.09 -22.32 -0.36
C GLY A 484 -2.60 -22.53 1.08
N THR A 485 -1.60 -21.78 1.55
CA THR A 485 -1.09 -21.86 2.92
C THR A 485 -1.87 -20.94 3.87
N SER A 486 -1.59 -21.00 5.17
CA SER A 486 -2.34 -20.31 6.24
C SER A 486 -2.33 -18.77 6.20
N ASP A 487 -1.50 -18.15 5.35
CA ASP A 487 -1.31 -16.70 5.29
C ASP A 487 -1.87 -16.15 3.97
N LEU A 488 -3.18 -15.98 3.94
CA LEU A 488 -3.96 -15.66 2.74
C LEU A 488 -4.16 -14.15 2.55
N ASN A 489 -3.17 -13.37 2.98
CA ASN A 489 -3.16 -11.92 2.89
C ASN A 489 -2.54 -11.46 1.56
N LEU A 490 -3.02 -10.34 1.02
CA LEU A 490 -2.31 -9.67 -0.05
C LEU A 490 -1.27 -8.69 0.51
N TYR A 491 -0.03 -8.94 0.14
CA TYR A 491 1.08 -8.02 0.34
C TYR A 491 1.35 -7.26 -0.96
N CYS A 492 1.37 -5.93 -0.85
CA CYS A 492 1.51 -5.06 -2.00
C CYS A 492 2.04 -3.68 -1.60
N VAL A 493 2.50 -2.91 -2.58
CA VAL A 493 2.73 -1.48 -2.44
C VAL A 493 1.62 -0.75 -3.20
N ILE A 494 0.99 0.23 -2.55
CA ILE A 494 -0.06 1.05 -3.17
C ILE A 494 0.45 2.48 -3.28
N LYS A 495 0.52 3.00 -4.50
CA LYS A 495 0.78 4.42 -4.79
C LYS A 495 -0.53 5.07 -5.17
N TYR A 496 -0.91 6.15 -4.49
CA TYR A 496 -2.22 6.77 -4.69
C TYR A 496 -2.17 8.29 -4.54
N GLN A 497 -3.14 8.94 -5.19
CA GLN A 497 -3.25 10.39 -5.19
C GLN A 497 -3.57 10.94 -3.78
N GLN A 498 -2.95 12.06 -3.43
CA GLN A 498 -3.32 12.84 -2.26
C GLN A 498 -4.60 13.64 -2.58
N GLN A 499 -5.74 13.21 -2.01
CA GLN A 499 -6.98 13.98 -2.04
C GLN A 499 -6.75 15.38 -1.48
#